data_AF-A0A225MWF0-F1
#
_entry.id   AF-A0A225MWF0-F1
#
_cell.length_a   1.000
_cell.length_b   1.000
_cell.length_c   1.000
_cell.angle_alpha   90.00
_cell.angle_beta   90.00
_cell.angle_gamma   90.00
#
_symmetry.space_group_name_H-M   'P 1'
#
loop_
_entity.id
_entity.type
_entity.pdbx_description
1 polymer ?
#
loop_
_entity_poly.entity_id
_entity_poly.type
_entity_poly.pdbx_seq_one_letter_code
_entity_poly.pdbx_strand_id
1 'polypeptide(L)'
;MHSNLDTRMLAIAQRAAREGIGALSLGEALTAALVLDRNDWLQERGYRIGDALDRIGPDWAARIPAVSRQFEMELARARLRFSFEIVPREAEGEGYLLRLLDHNQEVGCGHFPARGESVRFADNQCAYDEAHAAGMAWLDGKQAAALPALQP
;
A
#
# COMPACT_ATOMS: atom_id res chain seq x y z
N MET A 1 6.59 8.04 -24.63
CA MET A 1 6.53 9.44 -24.17
C MET A 1 5.26 9.60 -23.34
N HIS A 2 5.35 9.88 -22.04
CA HIS A 2 4.17 10.22 -21.24
C HIS A 2 3.67 11.59 -21.67
N SER A 3 2.37 11.72 -21.90
CA SER A 3 1.78 13.02 -22.21
C SER A 3 1.76 13.89 -20.95
N ASN A 4 1.82 15.22 -21.09
CA ASN A 4 1.74 16.15 -19.95
C ASN A 4 0.48 15.89 -19.09
N LEU A 5 -0.59 15.43 -19.75
CA LEU A 5 -1.84 15.03 -19.12
C LEU A 5 -1.70 13.81 -18.21
N ASP A 6 -1.00 12.75 -18.66
CA ASP A 6 -0.78 11.53 -17.85
C ASP A 6 -0.03 11.88 -16.56
N THR A 7 1.02 12.70 -16.66
CA THR A 7 1.79 13.17 -15.51
C THR A 7 0.93 13.95 -14.52
N ARG A 8 0.03 14.81 -15.02
CA ARG A 8 -0.88 15.57 -14.17
C ARG A 8 -1.89 14.65 -13.47
N MET A 9 -2.51 13.73 -14.19
CA MET A 9 -3.47 12.78 -13.62
C MET A 9 -2.82 11.89 -12.56
N LEU A 10 -1.59 11.45 -12.80
CA LEU A 10 -0.82 10.68 -11.84
C LEU A 10 -0.53 11.48 -10.56
N ALA A 11 -0.11 12.75 -10.68
CA ALA A 11 0.12 13.61 -9.53
C ALA A 11 -1.16 13.85 -8.71
N ILE A 12 -2.31 13.98 -9.38
CA ILE A 12 -3.63 14.07 -8.74
C ILE A 12 -3.92 12.79 -7.94
N ALA A 13 -3.73 11.62 -8.55
CA ALA A 13 -3.95 10.32 -7.89
C ALA A 13 -3.02 10.11 -6.68
N GLN A 14 -1.72 10.42 -6.82
CA GLN A 14 -0.75 10.34 -5.72
C GLN A 14 -1.11 11.27 -4.56
N ARG A 15 -1.55 12.49 -4.85
CA ARG A 15 -2.01 13.42 -3.82
C ARG A 15 -3.25 12.88 -3.12
N ALA A 16 -4.24 12.40 -3.88
CA ALA A 16 -5.46 11.84 -3.32
C ALA A 16 -5.18 10.61 -2.44
N ALA A 17 -4.28 9.73 -2.86
CA ALA A 17 -3.89 8.56 -2.08
C ALA A 17 -3.22 8.93 -0.72
N ARG A 18 -2.60 10.11 -0.63
CA ARG A 18 -1.96 10.62 0.59
C ARG A 18 -2.89 11.44 1.47
N GLU A 19 -3.76 12.25 0.87
CA GLU A 19 -4.48 13.34 1.54
C GLU A 19 -6.01 13.16 1.48
N GLY A 20 -6.50 12.19 0.73
CA GLY A 20 -7.91 12.06 0.36
C GLY A 20 -8.34 13.09 -0.69
N ILE A 21 -9.63 13.07 -1.04
CA ILE A 21 -10.18 13.93 -2.10
C ILE A 21 -10.67 15.31 -1.60
N GLY A 22 -10.68 15.55 -0.28
CA GLY A 22 -11.30 16.74 0.32
C GLY A 22 -10.75 18.07 -0.19
N ALA A 23 -9.43 18.14 -0.41
CA ALA A 23 -8.75 19.35 -0.88
C ALA A 23 -8.64 19.47 -2.41
N LEU A 24 -9.19 18.51 -3.16
CA LEU A 24 -9.15 18.50 -4.62
C LEU A 24 -10.35 19.26 -5.20
N SER A 25 -10.15 19.88 -6.36
CA SER A 25 -11.29 20.37 -7.15
C SER A 25 -12.19 19.20 -7.56
N LEU A 26 -13.46 19.47 -7.90
CA LEU A 26 -14.40 18.41 -8.25
C LEU A 26 -13.88 17.53 -9.39
N GLY A 27 -13.35 18.11 -10.47
CA GLY A 27 -12.81 17.35 -11.59
C GLY A 27 -11.59 16.50 -11.21
N GLU A 28 -10.73 17.01 -10.34
CA GLU A 28 -9.57 16.27 -9.82
C GLU A 28 -9.97 15.15 -8.88
N ALA A 29 -10.97 15.37 -8.01
CA ALA A 29 -11.52 14.35 -7.13
C ALA A 29 -12.12 13.19 -7.92
N LEU A 30 -12.93 13.49 -8.95
CA LEU A 30 -13.49 12.47 -9.84
C LEU A 30 -12.41 11.74 -10.63
N THR A 31 -11.40 12.46 -11.13
CA THR A 31 -10.25 11.86 -11.80
C THR A 31 -9.49 10.92 -10.86
N ALA A 32 -9.16 11.36 -9.66
CA ALA A 32 -8.46 10.55 -8.66
C ALA A 32 -9.26 9.30 -8.31
N ALA A 33 -10.55 9.45 -8.06
CA ALA A 33 -11.43 8.34 -7.71
C ALA A 33 -11.50 7.30 -8.84
N LEU A 34 -11.59 7.71 -10.11
CA LEU A 34 -11.58 6.79 -11.24
C LEU A 34 -10.21 6.13 -11.45
N VAL A 35 -9.11 6.88 -11.31
CA VAL A 35 -7.75 6.33 -11.46
C VAL A 35 -7.43 5.30 -10.37
N LEU A 36 -7.89 5.55 -9.14
CA LEU A 36 -7.64 4.71 -7.96
C LEU A 36 -8.74 3.65 -7.73
N ASP A 37 -9.70 3.53 -8.65
CA ASP A 37 -10.85 2.61 -8.54
C ASP A 37 -11.67 2.77 -7.23
N ARG A 38 -11.79 4.00 -6.74
CA ARG A 38 -12.54 4.36 -5.52
C ARG A 38 -13.96 4.78 -5.84
N ASN A 39 -14.85 3.81 -6.05
CA ASN A 39 -16.27 4.08 -6.27
C ASN A 39 -16.92 4.79 -5.07
N ASP A 40 -16.52 4.46 -3.85
CA ASP A 40 -16.97 5.12 -2.62
C ASP A 40 -16.69 6.64 -2.63
N TRP A 41 -15.54 7.06 -3.18
CA TRP A 41 -15.20 8.48 -3.34
C TRP A 41 -16.07 9.19 -4.38
N LEU A 42 -16.50 8.47 -5.43
CA LEU A 42 -17.49 9.01 -6.38
C LEU A 42 -18.85 9.19 -5.69
N GLN A 43 -19.28 8.20 -4.89
CA GLN A 43 -20.54 8.26 -4.15
C GLN A 43 -20.56 9.38 -3.11
N GLU A 44 -19.43 9.63 -2.41
CA GLU A 44 -19.29 10.75 -1.48
C GLU A 44 -19.60 12.10 -2.15
N ARG A 45 -19.26 12.23 -3.44
CA ARG A 45 -19.53 13.43 -4.25
C ARG A 45 -20.87 13.38 -4.97
N GLY A 46 -21.64 12.30 -4.83
CA GLY A 46 -22.93 12.09 -5.50
C GLY A 46 -22.82 11.78 -6.99
N TYR A 47 -21.68 11.25 -7.45
CA TYR A 47 -21.45 10.89 -8.85
C TYR A 47 -21.51 9.39 -9.08
N ARG A 48 -22.14 8.99 -10.19
CA ARG A 48 -21.97 7.65 -10.76
C ARG A 48 -20.76 7.64 -11.69
N ILE A 49 -20.26 6.45 -12.02
CA ILE A 49 -19.10 6.28 -12.91
C ILE A 49 -19.34 6.97 -14.27
N GLY A 50 -20.51 6.77 -14.88
CA GLY A 50 -20.86 7.41 -16.16
C GLY A 50 -20.83 8.94 -16.07
N ASP A 51 -21.50 9.51 -15.07
CA ASP A 51 -21.55 10.96 -14.86
C ASP A 51 -20.16 11.55 -14.60
N ALA A 52 -19.29 10.80 -13.90
CA ALA A 52 -17.92 11.21 -13.65
C ALA A 52 -17.08 11.22 -14.93
N LEU A 53 -17.21 10.21 -15.77
CA LEU A 53 -16.52 10.13 -17.08
C LEU A 53 -16.95 11.27 -18.00
N ASP A 54 -18.26 11.55 -18.07
CA ASP A 54 -18.79 12.67 -18.84
C ASP A 54 -18.28 14.02 -18.30
N ARG A 55 -18.15 14.14 -16.97
CA ARG A 55 -17.70 15.38 -16.31
C ARG A 55 -16.22 15.68 -16.54
N ILE A 56 -15.34 14.69 -16.50
CA ILE A 56 -13.89 14.90 -16.72
C ILE A 56 -13.56 15.04 -18.22
N GLY A 57 -14.46 14.57 -19.09
CA GLY A 57 -14.33 14.68 -20.53
C GLY A 57 -13.53 13.54 -21.18
N PRO A 58 -13.71 13.33 -22.50
CA PRO A 58 -13.23 12.16 -23.22
C PRO A 58 -11.70 12.04 -23.25
N ASP A 59 -10.98 13.18 -23.33
CA ASP A 59 -9.51 13.18 -23.36
C ASP A 59 -8.91 12.66 -22.06
N TRP A 60 -9.48 13.03 -20.91
CA TRP A 60 -9.04 12.55 -19.60
C TRP A 60 -9.50 11.10 -19.39
N ALA A 61 -10.75 10.79 -19.73
CA ALA A 61 -11.33 9.46 -19.61
C ALA A 61 -10.51 8.39 -20.37
N ALA A 62 -10.04 8.72 -21.58
CA ALA A 62 -9.23 7.82 -22.39
C ALA A 62 -7.86 7.47 -21.77
N ARG A 63 -7.34 8.31 -20.86
CA ARG A 63 -6.04 8.09 -20.19
C ARG A 63 -6.13 7.28 -18.92
N ILE A 64 -7.31 7.19 -18.30
CA ILE A 64 -7.50 6.50 -16.99
C ILE A 64 -6.81 5.13 -16.97
N PRO A 65 -7.02 4.21 -17.93
CA PRO A 65 -6.42 2.87 -17.83
C PRO A 65 -4.88 2.88 -17.83
N ALA A 66 -4.26 3.82 -18.56
CA ALA A 66 -2.81 3.93 -18.61
C ALA A 66 -2.27 4.50 -17.31
N VAL A 67 -2.90 5.55 -16.78
CA VAL A 67 -2.49 6.20 -15.53
C VAL A 67 -2.71 5.26 -14.33
N SER A 68 -3.82 4.53 -14.27
CA SER A 68 -4.08 3.53 -13.22
C SER A 68 -3.00 2.45 -13.20
N ARG A 69 -2.63 1.89 -14.36
CA ARG A 69 -1.53 0.91 -14.43
C ARG A 69 -0.20 1.51 -14.00
N GLN A 70 0.09 2.75 -14.38
CA GLN A 70 1.31 3.42 -13.96
C GLN A 70 1.34 3.63 -12.44
N PHE A 71 0.23 4.08 -11.85
CA PHE A 71 0.10 4.22 -10.40
C PHE A 71 0.31 2.89 -9.68
N GLU A 72 -0.32 1.82 -10.14
CA GLU A 72 -0.13 0.47 -9.57
C GLU A 72 1.32 -0.03 -9.67
N MET A 73 2.00 0.25 -10.78
CA MET A 73 3.42 -0.07 -10.92
C MET A 73 4.30 0.71 -9.93
N GLU A 74 4.05 2.01 -9.77
CA GLU A 74 4.77 2.85 -8.81
C GLU A 74 4.47 2.43 -7.37
N LEU A 75 3.22 2.06 -7.07
CA LEU A 75 2.80 1.50 -5.80
C LEU A 75 3.53 0.18 -5.53
N ALA A 76 3.50 -0.77 -6.46
CA ALA A 76 4.22 -2.04 -6.32
C ALA A 76 5.71 -1.82 -6.08
N ARG A 77 6.34 -0.87 -6.78
CA ARG A 77 7.74 -0.52 -6.55
C ARG A 77 7.98 0.10 -5.18
N ALA A 78 7.07 0.98 -4.72
CA ALA A 78 7.12 1.54 -3.37
C ALA A 78 6.87 0.48 -2.28
N ARG A 79 6.09 -0.56 -2.57
CA ARG A 79 5.93 -1.72 -1.67
C ARG A 79 7.22 -2.53 -1.56
N LEU A 80 7.91 -2.76 -2.68
CA LEU A 80 9.21 -3.46 -2.72
C LEU A 80 10.34 -2.71 -2.02
N ARG A 81 10.16 -1.43 -1.67
CA ARG A 81 11.09 -0.67 -0.82
C ARG A 81 11.27 -1.33 0.54
N PHE A 82 10.18 -1.85 1.10
CA PHE A 82 10.16 -2.48 2.41
C PHE A 82 10.06 -3.99 2.26
N SER A 83 10.89 -4.72 2.98
CA SER A 83 10.85 -6.18 3.03
C SER A 83 11.13 -6.65 4.46
N PHE A 84 10.90 -7.93 4.73
CA PHE A 84 11.36 -8.54 5.96
C PHE A 84 12.02 -9.88 5.67
N GLU A 85 12.93 -10.27 6.55
CA GLU A 85 13.60 -11.56 6.54
C GLU A 85 13.36 -12.26 7.88
N ILE A 86 13.16 -13.57 7.84
CA ILE A 86 13.03 -14.41 9.03
C ILE A 86 14.24 -15.35 9.05
N VAL A 87 15.09 -15.22 10.07
CA VAL A 87 16.35 -15.95 10.19
C VAL A 87 16.28 -16.89 11.40
N PRO A 88 16.52 -18.20 11.22
CA PRO A 88 16.54 -19.14 12.35
C PRO A 88 17.74 -18.86 13.27
N ARG A 89 17.55 -19.02 14.58
CA ARG A 89 18.62 -18.87 15.58
C ARG A 89 19.04 -20.24 16.11
N GLU A 90 20.29 -20.62 15.87
CA GLU A 90 20.83 -21.93 16.28
C GLU A 90 21.56 -21.94 17.64
N ALA A 91 21.71 -20.79 18.30
CA ALA A 91 22.34 -20.69 19.62
C ALA A 91 21.30 -20.43 20.73
N GLU A 92 21.63 -20.83 21.98
CA GLU A 92 20.80 -20.80 23.20
C GLU A 92 19.65 -19.77 23.15
N GLY A 93 18.45 -20.26 22.81
CA GLY A 93 17.29 -19.47 22.47
C GLY A 93 16.74 -19.83 21.08
N GLU A 94 16.31 -21.09 20.91
CA GLU A 94 15.67 -21.62 19.71
C GLU A 94 14.49 -20.71 19.28
N GLY A 95 14.36 -20.46 17.97
CA GLY A 95 13.33 -19.59 17.40
C GLY A 95 13.83 -18.76 16.21
N TYR A 96 13.20 -17.62 15.95
CA TYR A 96 13.48 -16.78 14.78
C TYR A 96 13.79 -15.32 15.13
N LEU A 97 14.65 -14.71 14.32
CA LEU A 97 14.87 -13.28 14.23
C LEU A 97 14.10 -12.75 13.00
N LEU A 98 13.16 -11.85 13.24
CA LEU A 98 12.54 -11.03 12.20
C LEU A 98 13.39 -9.78 11.98
N ARG A 99 13.84 -9.54 10.75
CA ARG A 99 14.56 -8.33 10.35
C ARG A 99 13.69 -7.53 9.40
N LEU A 100 13.52 -6.25 9.67
CA LEU A 100 12.69 -5.34 8.90
C LEU A 100 13.62 -4.44 8.09
N LEU A 101 13.44 -4.41 6.78
CA LEU A 101 14.39 -3.80 5.84
C LEU A 101 13.74 -2.64 5.07
N ASP A 102 14.47 -1.54 4.91
CA ASP A 102 14.19 -0.46 3.95
C ASP A 102 15.37 -0.39 2.97
N HIS A 103 15.14 -0.64 1.67
CA HIS A 103 16.21 -0.76 0.67
C HIS A 103 17.36 -1.69 1.10
N ASN A 104 17.02 -2.86 1.67
CA ASN A 104 17.98 -3.84 2.19
C ASN A 104 18.81 -3.37 3.40
N GLN A 105 18.48 -2.23 4.00
CA GLN A 105 19.06 -1.76 5.25
C GLN A 105 18.12 -2.06 6.41
N GLU A 106 18.65 -2.63 7.50
CA GLU A 106 17.86 -2.95 8.68
C GLU A 106 17.37 -1.69 9.39
N VAL A 107 16.06 -1.58 9.54
CA VAL A 107 15.35 -0.47 10.20
C VAL A 107 14.60 -0.90 11.44
N GLY A 108 14.57 -2.20 11.74
CA GLY A 108 13.97 -2.78 12.93
C GLY A 108 14.17 -4.29 13.00
N CYS A 109 13.97 -4.85 14.20
CA CYS A 109 14.04 -6.29 14.42
C CYS A 109 13.01 -6.75 15.46
N GLY A 110 12.69 -8.05 15.45
CA GLY A 110 11.82 -8.71 16.41
C GLY A 110 12.32 -10.13 16.72
N HIS A 111 12.14 -10.58 17.97
CA HIS A 111 12.62 -11.88 18.44
C HIS A 111 11.45 -12.79 18.79
N PHE A 112 11.43 -13.99 18.22
CA PHE A 112 10.33 -14.96 18.32
C PHE A 112 10.85 -16.31 18.84
N PRO A 113 10.86 -16.54 20.15
CA PRO A 113 11.39 -17.76 20.75
C PRO A 113 10.41 -18.94 20.64
N ALA A 114 10.92 -20.15 20.38
CA ALA A 114 10.14 -21.39 20.37
C ALA A 114 10.35 -22.16 21.70
N ARG A 115 9.53 -21.97 22.75
CA ARG A 115 9.54 -22.80 23.99
C ARG A 115 8.18 -22.88 24.70
N GLY A 116 7.76 -24.10 25.08
CA GLY A 116 6.62 -24.39 25.98
C GLY A 116 7.01 -24.41 27.47
N GLU A 117 6.14 -24.37 28.48
CA GLU A 117 4.67 -24.57 28.60
C GLU A 117 3.89 -23.27 28.92
N SER A 118 4.49 -22.08 28.76
CA SER A 118 3.81 -20.81 29.13
C SER A 118 4.12 -19.63 28.22
N VAL A 119 4.56 -19.87 26.98
CA VAL A 119 4.80 -18.83 25.98
C VAL A 119 3.98 -19.14 24.73
N ARG A 120 3.51 -18.10 24.03
CA ARG A 120 2.55 -18.16 22.90
C ARG A 120 2.97 -19.08 21.71
N PHE A 121 4.20 -19.58 21.65
CA PHE A 121 4.72 -20.45 20.56
C PHE A 121 5.13 -21.82 21.12
N ALA A 122 4.22 -22.78 21.03
CA ALA A 122 4.43 -24.13 21.53
C ALA A 122 5.37 -24.97 20.65
N ASP A 123 5.62 -24.55 19.40
CA ASP A 123 6.54 -25.19 18.47
C ASP A 123 7.23 -24.19 17.52
N ASN A 124 8.20 -24.69 16.76
CA ASN A 124 9.00 -23.90 15.81
C ASN A 124 8.20 -23.41 14.59
N GLN A 125 7.13 -24.11 14.18
CA GLN A 125 6.27 -23.62 13.09
C GLN A 125 5.45 -22.42 13.56
N CYS A 126 4.91 -22.48 14.77
CA CYS A 126 4.16 -21.42 15.40
C CYS A 126 5.01 -20.14 15.59
N ALA A 127 6.28 -20.30 15.97
CA ALA A 127 7.20 -19.16 16.07
C ALA A 127 7.51 -18.51 14.71
N TYR A 128 7.63 -19.31 13.65
CA TYR A 128 7.78 -18.80 12.28
C TYR A 128 6.51 -18.06 11.82
N ASP A 129 5.34 -18.65 12.04
CA ASP A 129 4.06 -18.09 11.62
C ASP A 129 3.79 -16.74 12.29
N GLU A 130 4.14 -16.58 13.58
CA GLU A 130 4.02 -15.28 14.24
C GLU A 130 5.05 -14.26 13.74
N ALA A 131 6.32 -14.68 13.54
CA ALA A 131 7.33 -13.80 12.94
C ALA A 131 6.89 -13.31 11.55
N HIS A 132 6.28 -14.20 10.76
CA HIS A 132 5.72 -13.87 9.45
C HIS A 132 4.51 -12.93 9.57
N ALA A 133 3.57 -13.19 10.48
CA ALA A 133 2.43 -12.31 10.71
C ALA A 133 2.88 -10.91 11.17
N ALA A 134 3.87 -10.82 12.05
CA ALA A 134 4.44 -9.55 12.49
C ALA A 134 5.16 -8.80 11.36
N GLY A 135 5.92 -9.50 10.52
CA GLY A 135 6.55 -8.95 9.33
C GLY A 135 5.53 -8.37 8.34
N MET A 136 4.46 -9.12 8.06
CA MET A 136 3.36 -8.68 7.21
C MET A 136 2.63 -7.46 7.78
N ALA A 137 2.28 -7.48 9.07
CA ALA A 137 1.63 -6.34 9.73
C ALA A 137 2.51 -5.07 9.70
N TRP A 138 3.83 -5.23 9.82
CA TRP A 138 4.76 -4.11 9.69
C TRP A 138 4.77 -3.53 8.27
N LEU A 139 4.82 -4.39 7.24
CA LEU A 139 4.74 -3.95 5.83
C LEU A 139 3.43 -3.21 5.56
N ASP A 140 2.30 -3.76 6.01
CA ASP A 140 0.99 -3.13 5.87
C ASP A 140 0.95 -1.76 6.57
N GLY A 141 1.52 -1.65 7.77
CA GLY A 141 1.65 -0.39 8.49
C GLY A 141 2.50 0.66 7.74
N LYS A 142 3.60 0.25 7.10
CA LYS A 142 4.41 1.16 6.27
C LYS A 142 3.66 1.63 5.03
N GLN A 143 2.91 0.74 4.38
CA GLN A 143 2.09 1.08 3.22
C GLN A 143 0.94 2.02 3.61
N ALA A 144 0.25 1.72 4.71
CA ALA A 144 -0.81 2.54 5.28
C ALA A 144 -0.32 3.96 5.60
N ALA A 145 0.84 4.10 6.23
CA ALA A 145 1.42 5.41 6.54
C ALA A 145 1.79 6.21 5.27
N ALA A 146 2.18 5.53 4.19
CA ALA A 146 2.54 6.17 2.93
C ALA A 146 1.31 6.64 2.15
N LEU A 147 0.21 5.88 2.19
CA LEU A 147 -1.02 6.11 1.42
C LEU A 147 -2.27 5.93 2.30
N PRO A 148 -2.44 6.77 3.34
CA PRO A 148 -3.48 6.58 4.35
C PRO A 148 -4.89 6.65 3.77
N ALA A 149 -5.10 7.37 2.67
CA ALA A 149 -6.42 7.50 2.08
C ALA A 149 -6.85 6.25 1.31
N LEU A 150 -5.93 5.36 0.94
CA LEU A 150 -6.24 4.11 0.22
C LEU A 150 -6.69 2.97 1.13
N GLN A 151 -6.70 3.18 2.45
CA GLN A 151 -7.24 2.19 3.37
C GLN A 151 -8.76 2.04 3.15
N PRO A 152 -9.28 0.80 3.21
CA PRO A 152 -10.71 0.51 3.04
C PRO A 152 -11.58 1.13 4.13
#